data_AF-A0A433JJS0-F1
#
_entry.id   AF-A0A433JJS0-F1
#
_cell.length_a   1.000
_cell.length_b   1.000
_cell.length_c   1.000
_cell.angle_alpha   90.00
_cell.angle_beta   90.00
_cell.angle_gamma   90.00
#
_symmetry.space_group_name_H-M   'P 1'
#
loop_
_entity.id
_entity.type
_entity.pdbx_description
1 polymer ?
#
loop_
_entity_poly.entity_id
_entity_poly.type
_entity_poly.pdbx_seq_one_letter_code
_entity_poly.pdbx_strand_id
1 'polypeptide(L)'
;MLLLLSPSTDNKQAANSLVQFINTEIILADQLTETSLNDAEPLIFVDVDADDKFLTYFEPQTLAALLLKHGLSGNTRTLIFLISDVNKQKNLYEFTHPMLLHLHNLLQQEIIAYIPFNPNYESIVLAPPAGAQKNWRVYGIPEWQKPEFEQTDLAFFLSLKNKALLWEGENILHWLMASPPVTIKPLVNEKVMFRL
;
A
#
# COMPACT_ATOMS: atom_id res chain seq x y z
N MET A 1 3.50 -6.24 -11.81
CA MET A 1 2.09 -6.66 -11.68
C MET A 1 1.34 -5.72 -10.75
N LEU A 2 0.14 -5.29 -11.11
CA LEU A 2 -0.80 -4.57 -10.24
C LEU A 2 -1.82 -5.57 -9.69
N LEU A 3 -1.86 -5.72 -8.37
CA LEU A 3 -2.82 -6.55 -7.65
C LEU A 3 -3.83 -5.64 -6.95
N LEU A 4 -5.07 -5.70 -7.43
CA LEU A 4 -6.20 -5.02 -6.80
C LEU A 4 -6.73 -5.89 -5.66
N LEU A 5 -6.72 -5.36 -4.43
CA LEU A 5 -7.20 -6.08 -3.25
C LEU A 5 -8.73 -6.10 -3.17
N SER A 6 -9.39 -5.11 -3.77
CA SER A 6 -10.84 -5.04 -3.93
C SER A 6 -11.22 -4.58 -5.36
N PRO A 7 -12.41 -4.95 -5.88
CA PRO A 7 -12.89 -4.48 -7.19
C PRO A 7 -13.49 -3.07 -7.14
N SER A 8 -13.21 -2.26 -6.11
CA SER A 8 -13.78 -0.93 -5.92
C SER A 8 -13.46 0.00 -7.10
N THR A 9 -14.35 0.97 -7.34
CA THR A 9 -14.18 1.94 -8.42
C THR A 9 -12.91 2.75 -8.24
N ASP A 10 -12.58 3.11 -6.99
CA ASP A 10 -11.38 3.87 -6.65
C ASP A 10 -10.10 3.06 -6.93
N ASN A 11 -10.07 1.77 -6.57
CA ASN A 11 -8.95 0.88 -6.86
C ASN A 11 -8.74 0.68 -8.38
N LYS A 12 -9.83 0.51 -9.14
CA LYS A 12 -9.77 0.43 -10.61
C LYS A 12 -9.24 1.72 -11.22
N GLN A 13 -9.70 2.87 -10.73
CA GLN A 13 -9.24 4.18 -11.21
C GLN A 13 -7.76 4.40 -10.89
N ALA A 14 -7.33 4.03 -9.69
CA ALA A 14 -5.92 4.05 -9.28
C ALA A 14 -5.07 3.18 -10.20
N ALA A 15 -5.44 1.92 -10.42
CA ALA A 15 -4.69 1.03 -11.31
C ALA A 15 -4.63 1.54 -12.76
N ASN A 16 -5.74 2.04 -13.32
CA ASN A 16 -5.75 2.63 -14.65
C ASN A 16 -4.83 3.86 -14.76
N SER A 17 -4.72 4.64 -13.69
CA SER A 17 -3.80 5.78 -13.63
C SER A 17 -2.34 5.34 -13.52
N LEU A 18 -2.07 4.20 -12.86
CA LEU A 18 -0.72 3.64 -12.73
C LEU A 18 -0.21 3.01 -14.04
N VAL A 19 -1.08 2.39 -14.83
CA VAL A 19 -0.70 1.75 -16.11
C VAL A 19 -0.05 2.74 -17.09
N GLN A 20 -0.31 4.04 -16.96
CA GLN A 20 0.35 5.07 -17.76
C GLN A 20 1.86 5.20 -17.47
N PHE A 21 2.30 4.81 -16.27
CA PHE A 21 3.71 4.87 -15.85
C PHE A 21 4.41 3.51 -15.96
N ILE A 22 3.64 2.41 -15.88
CA ILE A 22 4.16 1.05 -15.88
C ILE A 22 3.33 0.16 -16.80
N ASN A 23 3.97 -0.44 -17.80
CA ASN A 23 3.31 -1.41 -18.67
C ASN A 23 3.19 -2.76 -17.93
N THR A 24 2.13 -2.91 -17.14
CA THR A 24 1.91 -4.12 -16.32
C THR A 24 0.47 -4.58 -16.38
N GLU A 25 0.27 -5.88 -16.17
CA GLU A 25 -1.04 -6.49 -15.98
C GLU A 25 -1.69 -6.01 -14.67
N ILE A 26 -3.02 -5.83 -14.72
CA ILE A 26 -3.90 -5.59 -13.57
C ILE A 26 -4.67 -6.89 -13.30
N ILE A 27 -4.52 -7.44 -12.09
CA ILE A 27 -5.22 -8.65 -11.64
C ILE A 27 -5.99 -8.34 -10.36
N LEU A 28 -7.19 -8.89 -10.20
CA LEU A 28 -7.92 -8.89 -8.93
C LEU A 28 -7.45 -10.03 -8.03
N ALA A 29 -7.38 -9.82 -6.72
CA ALA A 29 -6.91 -10.84 -5.78
C ALA A 29 -7.68 -12.17 -5.86
N ASP A 30 -8.98 -12.13 -6.15
CA ASP A 30 -9.82 -13.32 -6.32
C ASP A 30 -9.62 -14.06 -7.65
N GLN A 31 -8.84 -13.48 -8.58
CA GLN A 31 -8.50 -14.05 -9.88
C GLN A 31 -7.10 -14.65 -9.94
N LEU A 32 -6.34 -14.61 -8.83
CA LEU A 32 -5.02 -15.21 -8.78
C LEU A 32 -5.10 -16.74 -8.98
N THR A 33 -4.28 -17.23 -9.89
CA THR A 33 -3.99 -18.66 -10.09
C THR A 33 -2.69 -19.03 -9.38
N GLU A 34 -2.39 -20.32 -9.26
CA GLU A 34 -1.20 -20.79 -8.52
C GLU A 34 0.13 -20.26 -9.08
N THR A 35 0.16 -19.80 -10.34
CA THR A 35 1.38 -19.31 -11.01
C THR A 35 1.32 -17.83 -11.37
N SER A 36 0.26 -17.12 -10.96
CA SER A 36 0.06 -15.72 -11.36
C SER A 36 1.21 -14.80 -10.95
N LEU A 37 1.92 -15.09 -9.85
CA LEU A 37 2.96 -14.22 -9.31
C LEU A 37 4.40 -14.65 -9.65
N ASN A 38 4.59 -15.70 -10.46
CA ASN A 38 5.93 -16.26 -10.74
C ASN A 38 6.94 -15.23 -11.26
N ASP A 39 6.46 -14.32 -12.12
CA ASP A 39 7.27 -13.31 -12.82
C ASP A 39 6.93 -11.87 -12.40
N ALA A 40 6.23 -11.70 -11.27
CA ALA A 40 5.81 -10.38 -10.81
C ALA A 40 6.98 -9.58 -10.23
N GLU A 41 7.50 -8.59 -10.97
CA GLU A 41 8.50 -7.63 -10.46
C GLU A 41 8.32 -6.24 -11.11
N PRO A 42 8.07 -5.17 -10.34
CA PRO A 42 7.61 -5.19 -8.96
C PRO A 42 6.18 -5.76 -8.84
N LEU A 43 5.82 -6.23 -7.63
CA LEU A 43 4.43 -6.52 -7.26
C LEU A 43 3.84 -5.33 -6.51
N ILE A 44 2.74 -4.78 -7.03
CA ILE A 44 2.14 -3.54 -6.53
C ILE A 44 0.74 -3.84 -6.03
N PHE A 45 0.49 -3.62 -4.75
CA PHE A 45 -0.82 -3.72 -4.12
C PHE A 45 -1.53 -2.38 -4.20
N VAL A 46 -2.81 -2.40 -4.59
CA VAL A 46 -3.64 -1.20 -4.68
C VAL A 46 -4.88 -1.40 -3.83
N ASP A 47 -5.03 -0.54 -2.82
CA ASP A 47 -6.20 -0.44 -1.93
C ASP A 47 -6.31 1.02 -1.42
N VAL A 48 -6.71 1.90 -2.32
CA VAL A 48 -6.85 3.33 -2.06
C VAL A 48 -8.25 3.69 -1.54
N ASP A 49 -9.19 2.74 -1.53
CA ASP A 49 -10.45 2.87 -0.81
C ASP A 49 -10.14 3.15 0.66
N ALA A 50 -10.57 4.33 1.10
CA ALA A 50 -10.30 4.83 2.43
C ALA A 50 -11.18 4.15 3.50
N ASP A 51 -11.62 2.90 3.29
CA ASP A 51 -12.60 2.18 4.11
C ASP A 51 -11.99 1.18 5.10
N ASP A 52 -10.66 1.21 5.24
CA ASP A 52 -9.81 0.44 6.16
C ASP A 52 -9.88 -1.09 6.08
N LYS A 53 -10.71 -1.65 5.19
CA LYS A 53 -11.01 -3.09 5.17
C LYS A 53 -9.77 -3.97 5.07
N PHE A 54 -8.79 -3.58 4.26
CA PHE A 54 -7.56 -4.35 4.14
C PHE A 54 -6.82 -4.45 5.48
N LEU A 55 -6.57 -3.33 6.15
CA LEU A 55 -5.84 -3.31 7.42
C LEU A 55 -6.66 -3.91 8.56
N THR A 56 -7.99 -3.82 8.51
CA THR A 56 -8.91 -4.36 9.52
C THR A 56 -9.04 -5.89 9.43
N TYR A 57 -9.14 -6.44 8.21
CA TYR A 57 -9.52 -7.85 8.02
C TYR A 57 -8.41 -8.75 7.53
N PHE A 58 -7.33 -8.21 6.96
CA PHE A 58 -6.18 -9.04 6.59
C PHE A 58 -5.15 -9.11 7.70
N GLU A 59 -4.69 -10.32 7.96
CA GLU A 59 -3.51 -10.56 8.78
C GLU A 59 -2.24 -10.61 7.90
N PRO A 60 -1.09 -10.13 8.40
CA PRO A 60 0.17 -10.10 7.65
C PRO A 60 0.58 -11.49 7.14
N GLN A 61 0.45 -12.51 7.97
CA GLN A 61 0.80 -13.89 7.60
C GLN A 61 -0.19 -14.47 6.58
N THR A 62 -1.46 -14.10 6.65
CA THR A 62 -2.48 -14.54 5.69
C THR A 62 -2.17 -14.00 4.29
N LEU A 63 -1.80 -12.72 4.17
CA LEU A 63 -1.39 -12.16 2.89
C LEU A 63 -0.10 -12.83 2.38
N ALA A 64 0.92 -13.01 3.22
CA ALA A 64 2.15 -13.69 2.82
C ALA A 64 1.89 -15.13 2.32
N ALA A 65 1.06 -15.90 3.02
CA ALA A 65 0.67 -17.24 2.60
C ALA A 65 -0.11 -17.25 1.28
N LEU A 66 -1.01 -16.28 1.07
CA LEU A 66 -1.71 -16.08 -0.20
C LEU A 66 -0.69 -15.86 -1.33
N LEU A 67 0.26 -14.94 -1.15
CA LEU A 67 1.26 -14.63 -2.18
C LEU A 67 2.09 -15.87 -2.54
N LEU A 68 2.58 -16.61 -1.55
CA LEU A 68 3.36 -17.84 -1.77
C LEU A 68 2.54 -18.91 -2.49
N LYS A 69 1.27 -19.10 -2.11
CA LYS A 69 0.35 -20.03 -2.76
C LYS A 69 0.14 -19.70 -4.25
N HIS A 70 0.17 -18.41 -4.59
CA HIS A 70 -0.05 -17.91 -5.94
C HIS A 70 1.24 -17.67 -6.74
N GLY A 71 2.35 -18.28 -6.29
CA GLY A 71 3.59 -18.34 -7.06
C GLY A 71 4.55 -17.19 -6.79
N LEU A 72 4.40 -16.46 -5.67
CA LEU A 72 5.42 -15.49 -5.27
C LEU A 72 6.77 -16.21 -5.14
N SER A 73 7.70 -15.88 -6.03
CA SER A 73 8.92 -16.63 -6.25
C SER A 73 10.16 -15.86 -5.77
N GLY A 74 11.33 -16.49 -5.91
CA GLY A 74 12.63 -15.85 -5.65
C GLY A 74 12.95 -14.67 -6.59
N ASN A 75 12.15 -14.45 -7.64
CA ASN A 75 12.36 -13.34 -8.56
C ASN A 75 11.77 -12.03 -8.04
N THR A 76 10.68 -12.09 -7.26
CA THR A 76 10.04 -10.90 -6.71
C THR A 76 10.82 -10.37 -5.53
N ARG A 77 11.42 -9.19 -5.69
CA ARG A 77 12.21 -8.49 -4.68
C ARG A 77 11.57 -7.19 -4.23
N THR A 78 10.67 -6.64 -5.02
CA THR A 78 10.04 -5.34 -4.75
C THR A 78 8.55 -5.48 -4.55
N LEU A 79 8.08 -5.09 -3.37
CA LEU A 79 6.66 -4.91 -3.06
C LEU A 79 6.36 -3.42 -2.93
N ILE A 80 5.27 -2.95 -3.52
CA ILE A 80 4.80 -1.57 -3.36
C ILE A 80 3.38 -1.63 -2.82
N PHE A 81 3.14 -1.05 -1.65
CA PHE A 81 1.81 -0.94 -1.08
C PHE A 81 1.28 0.45 -1.36
N LEU A 82 0.44 0.59 -2.39
CA LEU A 82 -0.31 1.80 -2.61
C LEU A 82 -1.66 1.69 -1.90
N ILE A 83 -1.62 1.86 -0.58
CA ILE A 83 -2.75 1.64 0.31
C ILE A 83 -3.00 2.90 1.15
N SER A 84 -4.27 3.25 1.33
CA SER A 84 -4.68 4.29 2.28
C SER A 84 -4.55 3.75 3.72
N ASP A 85 -3.65 4.34 4.50
CA ASP A 85 -3.37 3.99 5.89
C ASP A 85 -4.26 4.80 6.84
N VAL A 86 -5.53 4.41 6.94
CA VAL A 86 -6.61 5.12 7.67
C VAL A 86 -7.15 4.34 8.86
N ASN A 87 -6.47 3.26 9.23
CA ASN A 87 -6.89 2.37 10.29
C ASN A 87 -6.29 2.81 11.63
N LYS A 88 -7.16 3.10 12.60
CA LYS A 88 -6.76 3.58 13.93
C LYS A 88 -6.07 2.54 14.81
N GLN A 89 -6.31 1.26 14.56
CA GLN A 89 -5.84 0.16 15.39
C GLN A 89 -4.47 -0.35 14.94
N LYS A 90 -4.17 -0.23 13.65
CA LYS A 90 -2.98 -0.79 13.01
C LYS A 90 -2.59 0.06 11.82
N ASN A 91 -1.34 0.51 11.80
CA ASN A 91 -0.81 1.23 10.65
C ASN A 91 -0.20 0.28 9.60
N LEU A 92 0.02 0.80 8.40
CA LEU A 92 0.56 0.03 7.27
C LEU A 92 1.99 -0.49 7.56
N TYR A 93 2.79 0.23 8.35
CA TYR A 93 4.11 -0.25 8.76
C TYR A 93 4.03 -1.49 9.66
N GLU A 94 3.17 -1.46 10.68
CA GLU A 94 2.90 -2.57 11.60
C GLU A 94 2.29 -3.78 10.90
N PHE A 95 1.58 -3.56 9.79
CA PHE A 95 1.13 -4.62 8.92
C PHE A 95 2.27 -5.20 8.07
N THR A 96 2.99 -4.36 7.31
CA THR A 96 3.92 -4.80 6.27
C THR A 96 5.20 -5.41 6.85
N HIS A 97 5.69 -4.92 7.98
CA HIS A 97 6.92 -5.44 8.60
C HIS A 97 6.85 -6.94 8.98
N PRO A 98 5.87 -7.43 9.77
CA PRO A 98 5.76 -8.85 10.07
C PRO A 98 5.47 -9.72 8.84
N MET A 99 4.75 -9.20 7.84
CA MET A 99 4.55 -9.90 6.56
C MET A 99 5.88 -10.13 5.85
N LEU A 100 6.73 -9.09 5.74
CA LEU A 100 8.04 -9.18 5.12
C LEU A 100 8.98 -10.14 5.86
N LEU A 101 8.98 -10.11 7.19
CA LEU A 101 9.74 -11.08 8.00
C LEU A 101 9.31 -12.52 7.71
N HIS A 102 7.99 -12.75 7.59
CA HIS A 102 7.47 -14.08 7.26
C HIS A 102 7.90 -14.53 5.86
N LEU A 103 7.81 -13.65 4.85
CA LEU A 103 8.27 -13.94 3.48
C LEU A 103 9.78 -14.19 3.43
N HIS A 104 10.58 -13.39 4.14
CA HIS A 104 12.03 -13.58 4.22
C HIS A 104 12.40 -14.94 4.81
N ASN A 105 11.74 -15.34 5.89
CA ASN A 105 11.98 -16.64 6.54
C ASN A 105 11.65 -17.83 5.62
N LEU A 106 10.68 -17.69 4.71
CA LEU A 106 10.26 -18.77 3.81
C LEU A 106 11.06 -18.79 2.51
N LEU A 107 11.33 -17.62 1.92
CA LEU A 107 12.01 -17.49 0.63
C LEU A 107 13.53 -17.35 0.76
N GLN A 108 14.05 -17.10 1.97
CA GLN A 108 15.47 -16.90 2.25
C GLN A 108 16.11 -15.81 1.38
N GLN A 109 15.36 -14.75 1.08
CA GLN A 109 15.80 -13.64 0.24
C GLN A 109 15.38 -12.28 0.79
N GLU A 110 16.11 -11.21 0.43
CA GLU A 110 15.72 -9.84 0.77
C GLU A 110 14.57 -9.38 -0.14
N ILE A 111 13.45 -8.99 0.49
CA ILE A 111 12.32 -8.34 -0.17
C ILE A 111 12.19 -6.96 0.44
N ILE A 112 12.07 -5.95 -0.41
CA ILE A 112 11.93 -4.54 -0.02
C ILE A 112 10.47 -4.14 -0.24
N ALA A 113 9.85 -3.53 0.78
CA ALA A 113 8.56 -2.88 0.62
C ALA A 113 8.66 -1.36 0.65
N TYR A 114 7.89 -0.72 -0.24
CA TYR A 114 7.65 0.72 -0.28
C TYR A 114 6.21 1.02 0.12
N ILE A 115 6.03 1.88 1.12
CA ILE A 115 4.70 2.21 1.68
C ILE A 115 4.54 3.74 1.87
N PRO A 116 3.34 4.32 1.67
CA PRO A 116 3.02 5.72 1.95
C PRO A 116 2.74 5.92 3.46
N PHE A 117 3.76 5.75 4.31
CA PHE A 117 3.62 5.88 5.77
C PHE A 117 4.20 7.19 6.32
N ASN A 118 3.52 7.80 7.29
CA ASN A 118 4.09 8.91 8.06
C ASN A 118 3.84 8.68 9.56
N PRO A 119 4.86 8.70 10.43
CA PRO A 119 4.67 8.42 11.85
C PRO A 119 3.78 9.44 12.57
N ASN A 120 3.57 10.63 11.98
CA ASN A 120 2.74 11.68 12.56
C ASN A 120 1.32 11.72 11.97
N TYR A 121 1.03 10.94 10.93
CA TYR A 121 -0.22 11.01 10.19
C TYR A 121 -0.67 9.66 9.66
N GLU A 122 -1.96 9.38 9.80
CA GLU A 122 -2.63 8.43 8.91
C GLU A 122 -2.72 9.02 7.51
N SER A 123 -2.35 8.24 6.50
CA SER A 123 -2.11 8.74 5.15
C SER A 123 -3.15 8.21 4.18
N ILE A 124 -3.93 9.11 3.57
CA ILE A 124 -4.88 8.78 2.52
C ILE A 124 -4.24 9.02 1.16
N VAL A 125 -4.31 8.01 0.28
CA VAL A 125 -3.87 8.12 -1.11
C VAL A 125 -5.08 8.39 -2.00
N LEU A 126 -5.02 9.45 -2.80
CA LEU A 126 -6.04 9.76 -3.79
C LEU A 126 -5.50 9.62 -5.20
N ALA A 127 -6.16 8.76 -5.98
CA ALA A 127 -5.93 8.67 -7.41
C ALA A 127 -6.43 9.93 -8.13
N PRO A 128 -5.78 10.33 -9.24
CA PRO A 128 -6.27 11.43 -10.06
C PRO A 128 -7.65 11.07 -10.64
N PRO A 129 -8.62 12.00 -10.72
CA PRO A 129 -9.93 11.76 -11.32
C PRO A 129 -9.82 11.29 -12.76
N ALA A 130 -10.69 10.35 -13.16
CA ALA A 130 -10.76 9.88 -14.54
C ALA A 130 -10.95 11.06 -15.51
N GLY A 131 -10.09 11.16 -16.53
CA GLY A 131 -10.18 12.20 -17.57
C GLY A 131 -9.73 13.60 -17.16
N ALA A 132 -9.12 13.80 -15.99
CA ALA A 132 -8.59 15.10 -15.55
C ALA A 132 -7.06 15.18 -15.67
N GLN A 133 -6.52 16.36 -16.01
CA GLN A 133 -5.09 16.71 -15.88
C GLN A 133 -4.70 16.96 -14.41
N LYS A 134 -5.03 16.04 -13.51
CA LYS A 134 -4.74 16.19 -12.08
C LYS A 134 -3.68 15.20 -11.65
N ASN A 135 -2.95 15.59 -10.62
CA ASN A 135 -1.92 14.81 -9.96
C ASN A 135 -2.52 13.84 -8.94
N TRP A 136 -1.77 12.79 -8.63
CA TRP A 136 -1.96 12.01 -7.40
C TRP A 136 -1.76 12.90 -6.19
N ARG A 137 -2.46 12.57 -5.09
CA ARG A 137 -2.32 13.30 -3.83
C ARG A 137 -2.23 12.34 -2.66
N VAL A 138 -1.39 12.68 -1.70
CA VAL A 138 -1.32 12.00 -0.41
C VAL A 138 -1.59 13.01 0.67
N TYR A 139 -2.56 12.71 1.52
CA TYR A 139 -2.96 13.58 2.62
C TYR A 139 -2.75 12.88 3.95
N GLY A 140 -2.32 13.64 4.95
CA GLY A 140 -2.16 13.20 6.32
C GLY A 140 -3.28 13.71 7.22
N ILE A 141 -3.82 12.85 8.07
CA ILE A 141 -4.74 13.21 9.15
C ILE A 141 -4.02 13.00 10.49
N PRO A 142 -3.87 14.06 11.31
CA PRO A 142 -3.36 13.89 12.66
C PRO A 142 -4.29 12.99 13.48
N GLU A 143 -3.71 12.16 14.35
CA GLU A 143 -4.46 11.21 15.19
C GLU A 143 -5.62 11.87 15.97
N TRP A 144 -5.39 13.06 16.52
CA TRP A 144 -6.35 13.81 17.34
C TRP A 144 -7.57 14.36 16.58
N GLN A 145 -7.58 14.33 15.25
CA GLN A 145 -8.71 14.83 14.44
C GLN A 145 -9.71 13.77 14.04
N LYS A 146 -9.45 12.51 14.37
CA LYS A 146 -10.31 11.42 13.89
C LYS A 146 -11.63 11.42 14.66
N PRO A 147 -12.76 11.18 13.97
CA PRO A 147 -14.02 10.91 14.65
C PRO A 147 -13.88 9.63 15.46
N GLU A 148 -14.58 9.48 16.59
CA GLU A 148 -14.51 8.23 17.38
C GLU A 148 -15.11 7.02 16.64
N PHE A 149 -15.94 7.24 15.62
CA PHE A 149 -16.66 6.18 14.90
C PHE A 149 -15.79 5.35 13.93
N GLU A 150 -16.29 4.16 13.61
CA GLU A 150 -15.54 2.99 13.13
C GLU A 150 -15.14 2.99 11.65
N GLN A 151 -15.63 3.91 10.81
CA GLN A 151 -15.25 3.92 9.40
C GLN A 151 -14.96 5.35 8.93
N THR A 152 -13.70 5.57 8.57
CA THR A 152 -13.36 6.63 7.63
C THR A 152 -13.90 6.16 6.28
N ASP A 153 -14.61 7.01 5.56
CA ASP A 153 -14.83 6.80 4.13
C ASP A 153 -14.27 8.02 3.38
N LEU A 154 -14.14 7.90 2.06
CA LEU A 154 -13.56 8.98 1.26
C LEU A 154 -14.36 10.28 1.38
N ALA A 155 -15.70 10.21 1.50
CA ALA A 155 -16.54 11.40 1.58
C ALA A 155 -16.33 12.14 2.92
N PHE A 156 -16.30 11.39 4.02
CA PHE A 156 -15.96 11.90 5.34
C PHE A 156 -14.58 12.55 5.33
N PHE A 157 -13.57 11.86 4.79
CA PHE A 157 -12.23 12.42 4.67
C PHE A 157 -12.20 13.75 3.88
N LEU A 158 -12.89 13.79 2.74
CA LEU A 158 -12.95 15.00 1.92
C LEU A 158 -13.58 16.18 2.69
N SER A 159 -14.49 15.90 3.62
CA SER A 159 -15.11 16.90 4.50
C SER A 159 -14.18 17.48 5.59
N LEU A 160 -13.10 16.76 5.96
CA LEU A 160 -12.17 17.21 6.99
C LEU A 160 -11.44 18.49 6.55
N LYS A 161 -11.49 19.53 7.39
CA LYS A 161 -10.90 20.84 7.07
C LYS A 161 -9.39 20.91 7.28
N ASN A 162 -8.86 20.14 8.23
CA ASN A 162 -7.49 20.29 8.73
C ASN A 162 -6.56 19.13 8.33
N LYS A 163 -6.83 18.48 7.18
CA LYS A 163 -5.92 17.51 6.57
C LYS A 163 -4.67 18.21 6.01
N ALA A 164 -3.50 17.60 6.20
CA ALA A 164 -2.25 18.08 5.64
C ALA A 164 -2.03 17.48 4.24
N LEU A 165 -1.67 18.28 3.23
CA LEU A 165 -1.18 17.73 1.97
C LEU A 165 0.29 17.30 2.18
N LEU A 166 0.54 15.99 2.17
CA LEU A 166 1.88 15.44 2.35
C LEU A 166 2.63 15.41 1.03
N TRP A 167 1.93 15.14 -0.08
CA TRP A 167 2.54 15.10 -1.40
C TRP A 167 1.49 15.28 -2.52
N GLU A 168 1.89 15.90 -3.63
CA GLU A 168 1.14 15.98 -4.88
C GLU A 168 2.09 15.85 -6.08
N GLY A 169 1.75 15.01 -7.06
CA GLY A 169 2.54 14.87 -8.27
C GLY A 169 2.00 13.84 -9.27
N GLU A 170 2.61 13.77 -10.45
CA GLU A 170 2.15 12.89 -11.53
C GLU A 170 2.52 11.42 -11.28
N ASN A 171 3.75 11.17 -10.81
CA ASN A 171 4.27 9.81 -10.68
C ASN A 171 4.44 9.42 -9.20
N ILE A 172 3.38 8.83 -8.63
CA ILE A 172 3.37 8.40 -7.23
C ILE A 172 4.36 7.26 -6.95
N LEU A 173 4.63 6.39 -7.93
CA LEU A 173 5.59 5.29 -7.78
C LEU A 173 7.02 5.82 -7.66
N HIS A 174 7.36 6.83 -8.48
CA HIS A 174 8.65 7.50 -8.36
C HIS A 174 8.81 8.15 -6.98
N TRP A 175 7.78 8.83 -6.46
CA TRP A 175 7.83 9.40 -5.11
C TRP A 175 8.06 8.33 -4.03
N LEU A 176 7.28 7.24 -4.06
CA LEU A 176 7.41 6.14 -3.09
C LEU A 176 8.81 5.50 -3.10
N MET A 177 9.43 5.38 -4.28
CA MET A 177 10.73 4.70 -4.43
C MET A 177 11.95 5.63 -4.31
N ALA A 178 11.84 6.91 -4.68
CA ALA A 178 12.99 7.83 -4.78
C ALA A 178 13.35 8.52 -3.45
N SER A 179 12.42 8.65 -2.52
CA SER A 179 12.67 9.17 -1.17
C SER A 179 11.62 8.57 -0.27
N PRO A 180 11.94 7.47 0.43
CA PRO A 180 10.90 6.74 1.11
C PRO A 180 10.33 7.61 2.23
N PRO A 181 9.01 7.58 2.43
CA PRO A 181 8.43 7.86 3.73
C PRO A 181 8.93 6.82 4.75
N VAL A 182 8.92 5.51 4.39
CA VAL A 182 9.64 4.41 5.09
C VAL A 182 9.99 3.28 4.11
N THR A 183 11.24 2.83 4.11
CA THR A 183 11.67 1.57 3.47
C THR A 183 11.76 0.48 4.53
N ILE A 184 11.07 -0.64 4.31
CA ILE A 184 11.15 -1.78 5.22
C ILE A 184 12.03 -2.86 4.59
N LYS A 185 13.09 -3.23 5.31
CA LYS A 185 13.94 -4.38 5.00
C LYS A 185 13.80 -5.39 6.13
N PRO A 186 13.86 -6.70 5.86
CA PRO A 186 13.95 -7.71 6.92
C PRO A 186 15.28 -7.51 7.67
N LEU A 187 15.22 -6.83 8.82
CA LEU A 187 16.37 -6.67 9.72
C LEU A 187 16.58 -7.99 10.46
N VAL A 188 17.56 -8.79 10.01
CA VAL A 188 17.87 -10.10 10.61
C VAL A 188 18.55 -9.95 11.98
N ASN A 189 19.00 -8.74 12.35
CA ASN A 189 19.43 -8.37 13.71
C ASN A 189 19.65 -6.86 13.73
N GLU A 190 18.78 -6.07 14.36
CA GLU A 190 19.17 -4.82 15.04
C GLU A 190 18.00 -4.17 15.78
N LYS A 191 18.30 -3.56 16.93
CA LYS A 191 17.40 -2.68 17.68
C LYS A 191 16.95 -1.55 16.76
N VAL A 192 15.67 -1.53 16.42
CA VAL A 192 15.04 -0.43 15.68
C VAL A 192 15.22 0.86 16.46
N MET A 193 16.14 1.72 16.00
CA MET A 193 16.26 3.10 16.45
C MET A 193 15.47 3.97 15.48
N PHE A 194 14.28 4.41 15.91
CA PHE A 194 13.57 5.49 15.23
C PHE A 194 14.38 6.77 15.41
N ARG A 195 14.79 7.41 14.30
CA ARG A 195 15.20 8.82 14.36
C ARG A 195 13.93 9.66 14.40
N LEU A 196 13.68 10.25 15.56
CA LEU A 196 12.67 11.27 15.83
C LEU A 196 12.94 12.55 15.02
#